data_AF-A0A969PFY4-F1
#
_entry.id   AF-A0A969PFY4-F1
#
_cell.length_a   1.000
_cell.length_b   1.000
_cell.length_c   1.000
_cell.angle_alpha   90.00
_cell.angle_beta   90.00
_cell.angle_gamma   90.00
#
_symmetry.space_group_name_H-M   'P 1'
#
loop_
_entity.id
_entity.type
_entity.pdbx_description
1 polymer ?
#
loop_
_entity_poly.entity_id
_entity_poly.type
_entity_poly.pdbx_seq_one_letter_code
_entity_poly.pdbx_strand_id
1 'polypeptide(L)'
;MTFNNLEPQALAILDSLVSIPFDQCAPVTRDFKAVTANASIYAVRHQDLGLLYVGKTRYTRERFRGGHKAFLWSWLDYYNPDQVRIVFHPLDFLQLQTLSSELEAIIIAAANPPYNARYPARD
;
A
#
# COMPACT_ATOMS: atom_id res chain seq x y z
N MET A 1 19.55 17.10 9.19
CA MET A 1 18.76 16.81 7.98
C MET A 1 17.33 17.16 8.30
N THR A 2 16.73 18.08 7.56
CA THR A 2 15.46 18.74 7.91
C THR A 2 14.27 17.82 7.64
N PHE A 3 13.64 17.33 8.71
CA PHE A 3 12.39 16.55 8.69
C PHE A 3 11.18 17.31 8.09
N ASN A 4 11.32 18.61 7.80
CA ASN A 4 10.23 19.54 7.47
C ASN A 4 9.43 19.26 6.17
N ASN A 5 9.89 18.36 5.29
CA ASN A 5 9.19 18.06 4.03
C ASN A 5 8.70 16.61 3.89
N LEU A 6 9.01 15.73 4.85
CA LEU A 6 8.63 14.31 4.76
C LEU A 6 7.16 14.09 5.09
N GLU A 7 6.67 14.71 6.15
CA GLU A 7 5.28 14.55 6.60
C GLU A 7 4.27 15.10 5.56
N PRO A 8 4.43 16.32 5.01
CA PRO A 8 3.55 16.78 3.94
C PRO A 8 3.58 15.87 2.70
N GLN A 9 4.76 15.34 2.34
CA GLN A 9 4.89 14.41 1.22
C GLN A 9 4.19 13.08 1.51
N ALA A 10 4.36 12.51 2.71
CA ALA A 10 3.70 11.29 3.14
C ALA A 10 2.17 11.46 3.14
N LEU A 11 1.66 12.58 3.65
CA LEU A 11 0.23 12.90 3.65
C LEU A 11 -0.31 13.07 2.22
N ALA A 12 0.43 13.72 1.32
CA ALA A 12 0.04 13.82 -0.09
C ALA A 12 -0.01 12.43 -0.78
N ILE A 13 0.90 11.52 -0.44
CA ILE A 13 0.86 10.13 -0.92
C ILE A 13 -0.35 9.41 -0.33
N LEU A 14 -0.62 9.55 0.96
CA LEU A 14 -1.80 8.97 1.61
C LEU A 14 -3.09 9.45 0.92
N ASP A 15 -3.22 10.76 0.69
CA ASP A 15 -4.34 11.36 -0.03
C ASP A 15 -4.50 10.78 -1.43
N SER A 16 -3.38 10.57 -2.15
CA SER A 16 -3.38 9.90 -3.45
C SER A 16 -3.89 8.45 -3.38
N LEU A 17 -3.58 7.70 -2.32
CA LEU A 17 -4.03 6.31 -2.17
C LEU A 17 -5.52 6.19 -1.83
N VAL A 18 -6.07 7.16 -1.08
CA VAL A 18 -7.49 7.14 -0.66
C VAL A 18 -8.44 7.82 -1.65
N SER A 19 -7.95 8.80 -2.42
CA SER A 19 -8.74 9.56 -3.39
C SER A 19 -9.07 8.79 -4.66
N ILE A 20 -8.28 7.77 -5.02
CA ILE A 20 -8.58 6.89 -6.16
C ILE A 20 -9.89 6.15 -5.87
N PRO A 21 -10.91 6.25 -6.76
CA PRO A 21 -12.15 5.50 -6.62
C PRO A 21 -11.91 3.99 -6.56
N PHE A 22 -12.65 3.28 -5.71
CA PHE A 22 -12.40 1.86 -5.44
C PHE A 22 -12.48 0.98 -6.69
N ASP A 23 -13.39 1.28 -7.61
CA ASP A 23 -13.57 0.61 -8.90
C ASP A 23 -12.41 0.85 -9.89
N GLN A 24 -11.60 1.89 -9.66
CA GLN A 24 -10.39 2.18 -10.43
C GLN A 24 -9.13 1.52 -9.83
N CYS A 25 -9.22 0.97 -8.61
CA CYS A 25 -8.12 0.22 -8.01
C CYS A 25 -7.94 -1.14 -8.70
N ALA A 26 -6.71 -1.66 -8.69
CA ALA A 26 -6.40 -2.93 -9.34
C ALA A 26 -7.07 -4.12 -8.62
N PRO A 27 -7.76 -5.01 -9.34
CA PRO A 27 -8.31 -6.23 -8.75
C PRO A 27 -7.22 -7.21 -8.31
N VAL A 28 -7.49 -7.91 -7.21
CA VAL A 28 -6.65 -9.03 -6.77
C VAL A 28 -6.89 -10.21 -7.71
N THR A 29 -5.91 -10.48 -8.57
CA THR A 29 -5.95 -11.55 -9.57
C THR A 29 -4.72 -12.44 -9.43
N ARG A 30 -4.79 -13.67 -9.93
CA ARG A 30 -3.66 -14.62 -9.83
C ARG A 30 -2.40 -14.15 -10.56
N ASP A 31 -2.54 -13.37 -11.63
CA ASP A 31 -1.44 -12.94 -12.49
C ASP A 31 -1.01 -11.47 -12.27
N PHE A 32 -1.79 -10.69 -11.51
CA PHE A 32 -1.52 -9.29 -11.19
C PHE A 32 -1.24 -8.44 -12.43
N LYS A 33 -1.91 -8.71 -13.56
CA LYS A 33 -1.71 -7.95 -14.82
C LYS A 33 -2.02 -6.46 -14.68
N ALA A 34 -3.03 -6.11 -13.88
CA ALA A 34 -3.42 -4.73 -13.60
C ALA A 34 -2.46 -4.00 -12.64
N VAL A 35 -1.47 -4.71 -12.08
CA VAL A 35 -0.49 -4.14 -11.15
C VAL A 35 0.71 -3.61 -11.93
N THR A 36 1.12 -2.38 -11.58
CA THR A 36 2.32 -1.73 -12.13
C THR A 36 3.59 -2.54 -11.84
N ALA A 37 4.60 -2.42 -12.69
CA ALA A 37 5.92 -3.00 -12.45
C ALA A 37 6.86 -2.06 -11.69
N ASN A 38 6.50 -0.77 -11.57
CA ASN A 38 7.38 0.27 -11.05
C ASN A 38 7.49 0.21 -9.52
N ALA A 39 8.50 0.89 -9.00
CA ALA A 39 8.63 1.13 -7.57
C ALA A 39 7.46 1.98 -7.08
N SER A 40 6.88 1.63 -5.93
CA SER A 40 5.67 2.28 -5.44
C SER A 40 5.52 2.12 -3.94
N ILE A 41 4.84 3.08 -3.33
CA ILE A 41 4.06 2.82 -2.11
C ILE A 41 2.71 2.27 -2.59
N TYR A 42 2.28 1.17 -1.99
CA TYR A 42 1.02 0.51 -2.33
C TYR A 42 0.16 0.34 -1.09
N ALA A 43 -1.14 0.20 -1.31
CA ALA A 43 -2.06 -0.20 -0.28
C ALA A 43 -2.99 -1.30 -0.75
N VAL A 44 -3.39 -2.17 0.19
CA VAL A 44 -4.53 -3.06 0.04
C VAL A 44 -5.71 -2.39 0.69
N ARG A 45 -6.82 -2.27 -0.04
CA ARG A 45 -7.99 -1.49 0.34
C ARG A 45 -9.25 -2.35 0.29
N HIS A 46 -10.09 -2.22 1.32
CA HIS A 46 -11.47 -2.72 1.31
C HIS A 46 -12.41 -1.62 0.80
N GLN A 47 -13.48 -2.01 0.11
CA GLN A 47 -14.49 -1.09 -0.40
C GLN A 47 -15.05 -0.17 0.70
N ASP A 48 -15.49 -0.78 1.81
CA ASP A 48 -16.17 -0.05 2.90
C ASP A 48 -15.25 0.34 4.07
N LEU A 49 -14.16 -0.41 4.31
CA LEU A 49 -13.30 -0.22 5.48
C LEU A 49 -12.08 0.67 5.18
N GLY A 50 -11.85 1.01 3.91
CA GLY A 50 -10.68 1.80 3.51
C GLY A 50 -9.39 0.97 3.53
N LEU A 51 -8.28 1.59 3.95
CA LEU A 51 -6.96 0.97 3.87
C LEU A 51 -6.83 -0.17 4.89
N LEU A 52 -6.57 -1.38 4.39
CA LEU A 52 -6.29 -2.55 5.22
C LEU A 52 -4.79 -2.67 5.52
N TYR A 53 -3.96 -2.40 4.52
CA TYR A 53 -2.51 -2.50 4.60
C TYR A 53 -1.83 -1.44 3.73
N VAL A 54 -0.68 -0.91 4.15
CA VAL A 54 0.23 -0.07 3.37
C VAL A 54 1.61 -0.71 3.36
N GLY A 55 2.28 -0.70 2.21
CA GLY A 55 3.65 -1.14 2.10
C GLY A 55 4.42 -0.42 1.00
N LYS A 56 5.73 -0.61 0.96
CA LYS A 56 6.59 -0.16 -0.15
C LYS A 56 7.21 -1.33 -0.92
N THR A 57 7.60 -1.08 -2.16
CA THR A 57 8.33 -2.06 -2.98
C THR A 57 9.07 -1.41 -4.14
N ARG A 58 10.20 -2.02 -4.54
CA ARG A 58 10.94 -1.69 -5.77
C ARG A 58 10.30 -2.31 -7.02
N TYR A 59 9.64 -3.46 -6.85
CA TYR A 59 9.04 -4.25 -7.92
C TYR A 59 7.63 -4.67 -7.49
N THR A 60 6.63 -3.88 -7.90
CA THR A 60 5.27 -4.01 -7.36
C THR A 60 4.61 -5.33 -7.72
N ARG A 61 4.68 -5.77 -8.99
CA ARG A 61 4.15 -7.07 -9.40
C ARG A 61 4.81 -8.25 -8.68
N GLU A 62 6.12 -8.20 -8.50
CA GLU A 62 6.86 -9.27 -7.82
C GLU A 62 6.53 -9.34 -6.33
N ARG A 63 6.22 -8.20 -5.70
CA ARG A 63 5.86 -8.14 -4.28
C ARG A 63 4.65 -8.99 -3.92
N PHE A 64 3.72 -9.17 -4.87
CA PHE A 64 2.52 -10.00 -4.70
C PHE A 64 2.68 -11.42 -5.24
N ARG A 65 3.72 -11.68 -6.05
CA ARG A 65 4.00 -13.01 -6.58
C ARG A 65 4.41 -13.92 -5.42
N GLY A 66 3.77 -15.08 -5.31
CA GLY A 66 3.98 -16.01 -4.19
C GLY A 66 3.11 -15.71 -2.96
N GLY A 67 2.25 -14.70 -3.02
CA GLY A 67 1.31 -14.35 -1.95
C GLY A 67 1.70 -13.09 -1.20
N HIS A 68 0.73 -12.54 -0.48
CA HIS A 68 0.90 -11.32 0.32
C HIS A 68 0.09 -11.43 1.61
N LYS A 69 0.70 -11.10 2.75
CA LYS A 69 0.08 -11.29 4.08
C LYS A 69 -1.28 -10.61 4.22
N ALA A 70 -1.42 -9.42 3.63
CA ALA A 70 -2.69 -8.68 3.64
C ALA A 70 -3.82 -9.44 2.93
N PHE A 71 -3.53 -10.23 1.88
CA PHE A 71 -4.53 -11.06 1.20
C PHE A 71 -4.91 -12.28 2.02
N LEU A 72 -3.94 -12.90 2.70
CA LEU A 72 -4.21 -13.99 3.63
C LEU A 72 -5.10 -13.52 4.77
N TRP A 73 -4.82 -12.35 5.35
CA TRP A 73 -5.63 -11.83 6.45
C TRP A 73 -7.01 -11.36 6.00
N SER A 74 -7.14 -10.72 4.84
CA SER A 74 -8.48 -10.40 4.30
C SER A 74 -9.31 -11.66 4.06
N TRP A 75 -8.66 -12.75 3.67
CA TRP A 75 -9.33 -14.04 3.51
C TRP A 75 -9.73 -14.66 4.86
N LEU A 76 -8.86 -14.58 5.88
CA LEU A 76 -9.17 -15.03 7.24
C LEU A 76 -10.26 -14.19 7.93
N ASP A 77 -10.38 -12.91 7.57
CA ASP A 77 -11.46 -12.01 7.99
C ASP A 77 -12.75 -12.22 7.18
N TYR A 78 -12.79 -13.20 6.27
CA TYR A 78 -13.94 -13.57 5.44
C TYR A 78 -14.42 -12.46 4.49
N TYR A 79 -13.55 -11.54 4.08
CA TYR A 79 -13.93 -10.52 3.09
C TYR A 79 -14.11 -11.14 1.70
N ASN A 80 -15.11 -10.64 0.96
CA ASN A 80 -15.28 -11.00 -0.44
C ASN A 80 -14.07 -10.48 -1.25
N PRO A 81 -13.38 -11.32 -2.05
CA PRO A 81 -12.28 -10.87 -2.90
C PRO A 81 -12.61 -9.68 -3.82
N ASP A 82 -13.88 -9.52 -4.22
CA ASP A 82 -14.31 -8.38 -5.04
C ASP A 82 -14.36 -7.06 -4.26
N GLN A 83 -14.44 -7.12 -2.93
CA GLN A 83 -14.38 -5.96 -2.05
C GLN A 83 -12.94 -5.62 -1.65
N VAL A 84 -11.94 -6.36 -2.14
CA VAL A 84 -10.52 -6.09 -1.89
C VAL A 84 -9.82 -5.69 -3.19
N ARG A 85 -9.11 -4.56 -3.16
CA ARG A 85 -8.36 -4.02 -4.29
C ARG A 85 -6.98 -3.53 -3.87
N ILE A 86 -6.12 -3.29 -4.85
CA ILE A 86 -4.77 -2.79 -4.67
C ILE A 86 -4.65 -1.42 -5.33
N VAL A 87 -4.09 -0.46 -4.61
CA VAL A 87 -3.85 0.91 -5.09
C VAL A 87 -2.37 1.25 -4.94
N PHE A 88 -1.84 2.11 -5.80
CA PHE A 88 -0.42 2.38 -5.91
C PHE A 88 -0.16 3.88 -6.09
N HIS A 89 0.89 4.36 -5.45
CA HIS A 89 1.53 5.64 -5.72
C HIS A 89 2.95 5.38 -6.23
N PRO A 90 3.24 5.64 -7.52
CA PRO A 90 4.58 5.50 -8.06
C PRO A 90 5.58 6.36 -7.31
N LEU A 91 6.76 5.81 -7.02
CA LEU A 91 7.86 6.58 -6.44
C LEU A 91 8.86 6.95 -7.53
N ASP A 92 9.35 8.19 -7.47
CA ASP A 92 10.51 8.60 -8.26
C ASP A 92 11.82 7.99 -7.69
N PHE A 93 12.91 8.18 -8.42
CA PHE A 93 14.22 7.63 -8.05
C PHE A 93 14.72 8.14 -6.68
N LEU A 94 14.51 9.42 -6.38
CA LEU A 94 14.98 10.03 -5.13
C LEU A 94 14.19 9.48 -3.94
N GLN A 95 12.86 9.49 -4.05
CA GLN A 95 11.97 8.94 -3.04
C GLN A 95 12.29 7.47 -2.76
N LEU A 96 12.52 6.67 -3.82
CA LEU A 96 12.85 5.25 -3.67
C LEU A 96 14.15 5.03 -2.90
N GLN A 97 15.21 5.77 -3.25
CA GLN A 97 16.54 5.59 -2.68
C GLN A 97 16.68 6.13 -1.26
N THR A 98 15.99 7.23 -0.95
CA THR A 98 16.34 8.03 0.25
C THR A 98 15.21 8.22 1.24
N LEU A 99 13.94 8.10 0.84
CA LEU A 99 12.80 8.49 1.70
C LEU A 99 11.76 7.39 1.86
N SER A 100 11.86 6.29 1.09
CA SER A 100 10.75 5.34 0.95
C SER A 100 10.36 4.66 2.26
N SER A 101 11.31 4.41 3.17
CA SER A 101 11.02 3.85 4.50
C SER A 101 10.35 4.88 5.41
N GLU A 102 10.86 6.10 5.47
CA GLU A 102 10.29 7.16 6.31
C GLU A 102 8.88 7.53 5.85
N LEU A 103 8.67 7.65 4.53
CA LEU A 103 7.35 7.91 3.95
C LEU A 103 6.36 6.79 4.32
N GLU A 104 6.76 5.52 4.17
CA GLU A 104 5.93 4.38 4.56
C GLU A 104 5.57 4.42 6.06
N ALA A 105 6.55 4.69 6.94
CA ALA A 105 6.33 4.75 8.38
C ALA A 105 5.35 5.87 8.78
N ILE A 106 5.50 7.07 8.19
CA ILE A 106 4.59 8.20 8.45
C ILE A 106 3.18 7.87 7.94
N ILE A 107 3.04 7.30 6.74
CA ILE A 107 1.74 6.91 6.19
C ILE A 107 1.07 5.86 7.09
N ILE A 108 1.81 4.85 7.55
CA ILE A 108 1.28 3.83 8.46
C ILE A 108 0.83 4.46 9.78
N ALA A 109 1.62 5.38 10.34
CA ALA A 109 1.25 6.07 11.58
C ALA A 109 -0.01 6.93 11.41
N ALA A 110 -0.15 7.63 10.29
CA ALA A 110 -1.29 8.49 10.01
C ALA A 110 -2.58 7.71 9.68
N ALA A 111 -2.47 6.65 8.87
CA ALA A 111 -3.63 5.88 8.41
C ALA A 111 -4.02 4.73 9.35
N ASN A 112 -3.10 4.29 10.21
CA ASN A 112 -3.23 3.14 11.11
C ASN A 112 -3.91 1.90 10.48
N PRO A 113 -3.43 1.38 9.33
CA PRO A 113 -4.10 0.27 8.67
C PRO A 113 -4.07 -0.98 9.57
N PRO A 114 -5.20 -1.71 9.71
CA PRO A 114 -5.33 -2.79 10.70
C PRO A 114 -4.29 -3.89 10.50
N TYR A 115 -3.86 -4.16 9.27
CA TYR A 115 -2.88 -5.20 8.97
C TYR A 115 -1.42 -4.75 9.11
N ASN A 116 -1.16 -3.45 9.19
CA ASN A 116 0.14 -2.94 9.64
C ASN A 116 0.21 -2.93 11.17
N ALA A 117 -0.85 -2.45 11.84
CA ALA A 117 -0.89 -2.30 13.29
C ALA A 117 -0.93 -3.63 14.05
N ARG A 118 -1.75 -4.60 13.59
CA ARG A 118 -1.88 -5.91 14.25
C ARG A 118 -0.65 -6.80 14.06
N TYR A 119 0.11 -6.58 12.98
CA TYR A 119 1.19 -7.47 12.55
C TYR A 119 2.33 -6.65 11.92
N PRO A 120 3.08 -5.89 12.74
CA PRO A 120 4.23 -5.14 12.27
C PRO A 120 5.22 -6.08 11.56
N ALA A 121 5.90 -5.57 10.54
CA ALA A 121 7.04 -6.30 9.97
C ALA A 121 8.05 -6.55 11.11
N ARG A 122 8.60 -7.77 11.17
CA ARG A 122 9.75 -8.00 12.06
C ARG A 122 10.91 -7.17 11.50
N ASP A 123 11.57 -6.42 12.39
CA ASP A 123 12.83 -5.74 12.10
C ASP A 123 13.87 -6.70 11.49
#